data_AF-A0A821D6P2-F1
#
_entry.id   AF-A0A821D6P2-F1
#
_cell.length_a   1.000
_cell.length_b   1.000
_cell.length_c   1.000
_cell.angle_alpha   90.00
_cell.angle_beta   90.00
_cell.angle_gamma   90.00
#
_symmetry.space_group_name_H-M   'P 1'
#
loop_
_entity.id
_entity.type
_entity.pdbx_description
1 polymer ?
#
loop_
_entity_poly.entity_id
_entity_poly.type
_entity_poly.pdbx_seq_one_letter_code
_entity_poly.pdbx_strand_id
1 'polypeptide(L)'
;MIEFDDGAKRYVKGNDIISQSYLEVNQNVLAQTQDGYFERGIVKNIIKKKKTGKLGYIVEKDGKEKWYPLRFVSLTHEQAEHISTIDNNTESVVQGKRKRMSTLP
;
A
#
# COMPACT_ATOMS: atom_id res chain seq x y z
N MET A 1 18.65 -5.23 4.86
CA MET A 1 18.23 -4.88 6.23
C MET A 1 17.24 -3.73 6.11
N ILE A 2 16.11 -3.78 6.83
CA ILE A 2 15.07 -2.74 6.85
C ILE A 2 14.99 -2.15 8.25
N GLU A 3 14.81 -0.83 8.33
CA GLU A 3 14.46 -0.10 9.54
C GLU A 3 12.97 0.25 9.49
N PHE A 4 12.23 -0.12 10.53
CA PHE A 4 10.79 0.11 10.66
C PHE A 4 10.50 1.43 11.40
N ASP A 5 9.25 1.90 11.32
CA ASP A 5 8.78 3.15 11.95
C ASP A 5 8.90 3.16 13.49
N ASP A 6 9.13 2.01 14.12
CA ASP A 6 9.40 1.88 15.54
C ASP A 6 10.89 1.92 15.91
N GLY A 7 11.77 2.05 14.93
CA GLY A 7 13.22 2.03 15.08
C GLY A 7 13.82 0.62 15.08
N ALA A 8 13.02 -0.44 14.99
CA ALA A 8 13.52 -1.79 14.90
C ALA A 8 14.24 -2.03 13.57
N LYS A 9 15.35 -2.77 13.60
CA LYS A 9 16.12 -3.15 12.41
C LYS A 9 16.16 -4.65 12.26
N ARG A 10 15.78 -5.17 11.10
CA ARG A 10 15.75 -6.63 10.83
C ARG A 10 16.14 -6.96 9.39
N TYR A 11 16.60 -8.18 9.16
CA TYR A 11 16.69 -8.75 7.82
C TYR A 11 15.32 -9.26 7.40
N VAL A 12 14.86 -8.83 6.22
CA VAL A 12 13.55 -9.18 5.64
C VAL A 12 13.82 -9.74 4.25
N LYS A 13 13.12 -10.80 3.86
CA LYS A 13 13.26 -11.36 2.51
C LYS A 13 12.64 -10.41 1.50
N GLY A 14 13.19 -10.35 0.28
CA GLY A 14 12.68 -9.47 -0.77
C GLY A 14 11.18 -9.62 -1.03
N ASN A 15 10.68 -10.86 -1.02
CA ASN A 15 9.26 -11.16 -1.27
C ASN A 15 8.32 -10.71 -0.15
N ASP A 16 8.84 -10.39 1.04
CA ASP A 16 8.05 -9.88 2.17
C ASP A 16 8.03 -8.33 2.17
N ILE A 17 8.61 -7.70 1.15
CA ILE A 17 8.66 -6.23 1.00
C ILE A 17 7.63 -5.81 -0.03
N ILE A 18 6.70 -4.97 0.39
CA ILE A 18 5.78 -4.28 -0.52
C ILE A 18 6.45 -2.98 -0.95
N SER A 19 6.75 -2.85 -2.25
CA SER A 19 7.43 -1.67 -2.81
C SER A 19 6.48 -0.51 -3.10
N GLN A 20 5.67 -0.14 -2.11
CA GLN A 20 4.69 0.93 -2.23
C GLN A 20 4.88 1.94 -1.10
N SER A 21 4.90 3.23 -1.43
CA SER A 21 5.10 4.28 -0.42
C SER A 21 3.91 4.43 0.54
N TYR A 22 2.69 4.23 0.04
CA TYR A 22 1.45 4.39 0.81
C TYR A 22 0.38 3.43 0.33
N LEU A 23 -0.45 2.94 1.24
CA LEU A 23 -1.61 2.08 0.93
C LEU A 23 -2.64 2.84 0.07
N GLU A 24 -3.31 2.12 -0.81
CA GLU A 24 -4.27 2.68 -1.77
C GLU A 24 -5.60 3.06 -1.11
N VAL A 25 -6.35 3.94 -1.77
CA VAL A 25 -7.75 4.18 -1.42
C VAL A 25 -8.57 2.93 -1.73
N ASN A 26 -9.57 2.66 -0.89
CA ASN A 26 -10.40 1.45 -0.86
C ASN A 26 -9.66 0.18 -0.43
N GLN A 27 -8.43 0.29 0.05
CA GLN A 27 -7.69 -0.85 0.56
C GLN A 27 -8.15 -1.24 1.97
N ASN A 28 -8.34 -2.55 2.20
CA ASN A 28 -8.60 -3.10 3.51
C ASN A 28 -7.31 -3.11 4.36
N VAL A 29 -7.40 -2.56 5.57
CA VAL A 29 -6.26 -2.40 6.47
C VAL A 29 -6.62 -2.77 7.91
N LEU A 30 -5.60 -2.86 8.75
CA LEU A 30 -5.71 -3.02 10.19
C LEU A 30 -5.22 -1.74 10.87
N ALA A 31 -6.13 -0.99 11.49
CA ALA A 31 -5.80 0.22 12.23
C ALA A 31 -5.67 -0.07 13.73
N GLN A 32 -4.61 0.44 14.35
CA GLN A 32 -4.38 0.36 15.79
C GLN A 32 -4.97 1.58 16.49
N THR A 33 -5.80 1.36 17.50
CA THR A 33 -6.33 2.41 18.37
C THR A 33 -5.28 2.84 19.38
N GLN A 34 -5.49 3.99 20.03
CA GLN A 34 -4.57 4.49 21.06
C GLN A 34 -4.48 3.54 22.27
N ASP A 35 -5.54 2.79 22.53
CA ASP A 35 -5.61 1.80 23.61
C ASP A 35 -4.98 0.46 23.22
N GLY A 36 -4.35 0.37 22.04
CA GLY A 36 -3.62 -0.81 21.57
C GLY A 36 -4.47 -1.89 20.90
N TYR A 37 -5.78 -1.71 20.80
CA TYR A 37 -6.67 -2.61 20.07
C TYR A 37 -6.55 -2.42 18.57
N PHE A 38 -6.85 -3.47 17.81
CA PHE A 38 -6.83 -3.42 16.35
C PHE A 38 -8.24 -3.51 15.78
N GLU A 39 -8.48 -2.75 14.72
CA GLU A 39 -9.72 -2.79 13.98
C GLU A 39 -9.49 -2.84 12.47
N ARG A 40 -10.30 -3.64 11.79
CA ARG A 40 -10.32 -3.68 10.33
C ARG A 40 -11.08 -2.47 9.81
N GLY A 41 -10.58 -1.86 8.75
CA GLY A 41 -11.25 -0.75 8.07
C GLY A 41 -10.75 -0.55 6.67
N ILE A 42 -11.31 0.45 5.98
CA ILE A 42 -11.01 0.75 4.59
C ILE A 42 -10.36 2.12 4.50
N VAL A 43 -9.22 2.22 3.82
CA VAL A 43 -8.57 3.51 3.56
C VAL A 43 -9.44 4.35 2.64
N LYS A 44 -9.80 5.56 3.05
CA LYS A 44 -10.54 6.52 2.22
C LYS A 44 -9.66 7.63 1.66
N ASN A 45 -8.62 8.01 2.40
CA ASN A 45 -7.70 9.06 1.99
C ASN A 45 -6.39 9.00 2.78
N ILE A 46 -5.36 9.70 2.30
CA ILE A 46 -4.16 10.02 3.07
C ILE A 46 -4.06 11.54 3.22
N ILE A 47 -4.05 12.03 4.45
CA ILE A 47 -4.11 13.47 4.72
C ILE A 47 -3.03 13.89 5.72
N LYS A 48 -2.52 15.11 5.51
CA LYS A 48 -1.63 15.80 6.45
C LYS A 48 -2.47 16.62 7.43
N LYS A 49 -2.39 16.34 8.73
CA LYS A 49 -3.08 17.13 9.75
C LYS A 49 -2.50 18.54 9.80
N LYS A 50 -3.32 19.57 9.52
CA LYS A 50 -2.90 20.98 9.52
C LYS A 50 -2.20 21.42 10.80
N LYS A 51 -2.70 20.98 11.97
CA LYS A 51 -2.15 21.39 13.28
C LYS A 51 -0.77 20.81 13.60
N THR A 52 -0.50 19.58 13.16
CA THR A 52 0.72 18.84 13.55
C THR A 52 1.68 18.62 12.39
N GLY A 53 1.25 18.87 11.15
CA GLY A 53 1.98 18.52 9.95
C GLY A 53 2.17 17.02 9.72
N LYS A 54 1.57 16.14 10.54
CA LYS A 54 1.76 14.69 10.42
C LYS A 54 0.85 14.10 9.35
N LEU A 55 1.43 13.24 8.50
CA LEU A 55 0.69 12.45 7.51
C LEU A 55 0.02 11.25 8.19
N GLY A 56 -1.14 10.83 7.69
CA GLY A 56 -1.87 9.68 8.19
C GLY A 56 -3.05 9.32 7.29
N TYR A 57 -3.58 8.12 7.48
CA TYR A 57 -4.73 7.61 6.73
C TYR A 57 -6.04 8.02 7.39
N ILE A 58 -7.05 8.32 6.57
CA ILE A 58 -8.45 8.26 6.97
C ILE A 58 -8.92 6.84 6.73
N VAL A 59 -9.34 6.16 7.79
CA VAL A 59 -9.85 4.79 7.75
C VAL A 59 -11.32 4.82 8.14
N GLU A 60 -12.16 4.24 7.29
CA GLU A 60 -13.59 4.06 7.54
C GLU A 60 -13.86 2.67 8.11
N LYS A 61 -14.70 2.63 9.15
CA LYS A 61 -15.27 1.41 9.71
C LYS A 61 -16.70 1.69 10.14
N ASP A 62 -17.65 0.83 9.74
CA ASP A 62 -19.06 0.94 10.09
C ASP A 62 -19.64 2.34 9.81
N GLY A 63 -19.25 2.94 8.67
CA GLY A 63 -19.67 4.28 8.24
C GLY A 63 -19.02 5.45 9.02
N LYS A 64 -18.07 5.18 9.91
CA LYS A 64 -17.33 6.21 10.67
C LYS A 64 -15.91 6.31 10.16
N GLU A 65 -15.50 7.53 9.82
CA GLU A 65 -14.13 7.83 9.41
C GLU A 65 -13.31 8.32 10.59
N LYS A 66 -12.09 7.79 10.71
CA LYS A 66 -11.12 8.23 11.72
C LYS A 66 -9.72 8.34 11.13
N TRP A 67 -8.99 9.36 11.57
CA TRP A 67 -7.61 9.57 11.18
C TRP A 67 -6.65 8.77 12.04
N TYR A 68 -5.73 8.06 11.40
CA TYR A 68 -4.67 7.26 12.00
C TYR A 68 -3.29 7.71 11.49
N PRO A 69 -2.29 7.91 12.37
CA PRO A 69 -0.89 8.05 11.93
C PRO A 69 -0.46 6.85 11.07
N LEU A 70 0.46 7.04 10.12
CA LEU A 70 0.92 5.96 9.23
C LEU A 70 1.35 4.70 10.01
N ARG A 71 2.18 4.87 11.05
CA ARG A 71 2.67 3.78 11.92
C ARG A 71 1.55 2.96 12.59
N PHE A 72 0.35 3.51 12.72
CA PHE A 72 -0.78 2.83 13.36
C PHE A 72 -1.67 2.10 12.35
N VAL A 73 -1.28 2.06 11.08
CA VAL A 73 -1.98 1.29 10.06
C VAL A 73 -1.03 0.21 9.55
N SER A 74 -1.49 -1.03 9.62
CA SER A 74 -0.76 -2.21 9.17
C SER A 74 -1.65 -3.10 8.32
N LEU A 75 -1.07 -4.20 7.83
CA LEU A 75 -1.76 -5.20 7.03
C LEU A 75 -1.67 -6.54 7.76
N THR A 76 -2.75 -7.32 7.67
CA THR A 76 -2.64 -8.76 7.91
C THR A 76 -1.90 -9.43 6.75
N HIS A 77 -1.46 -10.67 6.95
CA HIS A 77 -0.84 -11.45 5.88
C HIS A 77 -1.74 -11.57 4.65
N GLU A 78 -3.01 -11.94 4.85
CA GLU A 78 -4.03 -12.02 3.80
C GLU A 78 -4.21 -10.67 3.05
N GLN A 79 -4.23 -9.54 3.77
CA GLN A 79 -4.33 -8.22 3.13
C GLN A 79 -3.10 -7.87 2.30
N ALA A 80 -1.91 -8.32 2.71
CA ALA A 80 -0.66 -8.05 2.01
C ALA A 80 -0.53 -8.87 0.71
N GLU A 81 -1.02 -10.11 0.69
CA GLU A 81 -0.97 -10.97 -0.50
C GLU A 81 -1.71 -10.34 -1.70
N HIS A 82 -2.83 -9.65 -1.44
CA HIS A 82 -3.61 -8.95 -2.46
C HIS A 82 -2.92 -7.72 -3.09
N ILE A 83 -1.87 -7.20 -2.46
CA ILE A 83 -1.11 -6.05 -2.98
C ILE A 83 0.00 -6.55 -3.89
N SER A 84 0.71 -7.59 -3.47
CA SER A 84 1.85 -8.17 -4.19
C SER A 84 1.52 -8.73 -5.58
N THR A 85 0.23 -8.96 -5.85
CA THR A 85 -0.25 -9.51 -7.12
C THR A 85 -0.45 -8.45 -8.21
N ILE A 86 -0.47 -7.16 -7.88
CA ILE A 86 -0.76 -6.09 -8.84
C ILE A 86 0.49 -5.71 -9.67
N ASP A 87 1.70 -5.91 -9.14
CA ASP A 87 2.94 -5.46 -9.80
C ASP A 87 3.61 -6.49 -10.73
N ASN A 88 3.12 -7.73 -10.82
CA ASN A 88 3.73 -8.76 -11.69
C ASN A 88 3.11 -8.87 -13.09
N ASN A 89 2.15 -8.00 -13.46
CA ASN A 89 1.40 -8.12 -14.73
C ASN A 89 1.57 -6.94 -15.71
N THR A 90 2.55 -6.06 -15.49
CA THR A 90 2.80 -4.88 -16.36
C THR A 90 3.96 -5.06 -17.35
N GLU A 91 4.57 -6.24 -17.46
CA GLU A 91 5.63 -6.52 -18.46
C GLU A 91 5.16 -7.31 -19.70
N SER A 92 3.95 -7.09 -20.21
CA SER A 92 3.47 -7.79 -21.44
C SER A 92 2.76 -6.93 -22.49
N VAL A 93 2.91 -5.61 -22.48
CA VAL A 93 2.32 -4.74 -23.54
C VAL A 93 3.33 -3.71 -24.08
N VAL A 94 4.53 -4.14 -24.45
CA VAL A 94 5.38 -3.37 -25.39
C VAL A 94 6.12 -4.31 -26.35
N GLN A 95 5.38 -5.06 -27.17
CA GLN A 95 5.90 -5.47 -28.49
C GLN A 95 4.91 -5.02 -29.57
N GLY A 96 5.01 -3.73 -29.89
CA GLY A 96 4.33 -3.13 -31.01
C GLY A 96 4.81 -3.72 -32.33
N LYS A 97 3.89 -4.36 -33.05
CA LYS A 97 3.62 -4.21 -34.49
C LYS A 97 4.86 -3.95 -35.37
N ARG A 98 5.52 -5.02 -35.84
CA ARG A 98 6.28 -4.96 -37.10
C ARG A 98 5.30 -4.96 -38.27
N LYS A 99 5.02 -3.77 -38.79
CA LYS A 99 4.35 -3.54 -40.09
C LYS A 99 5.19 -4.21 -41.19
N ARG A 100 4.56 -5.07 -41.97
CA ARG A 100 5.06 -5.57 -43.25
C ARG A 100 5.29 -4.38 -44.19
N MET A 101 6.50 -4.23 -44.74
CA MET A 101 6.70 -3.55 -46.00
C MET A 101 7.36 -4.52 -46.97
N SER A 102 6.58 -4.86 -48.01
CA SER A 102 7.05 -5.45 -49.25
C SER A 102 7.86 -4.42 -50.03
N THR A 103 9.02 -4.81 -50.53
CA THR A 103 9.64 -4.12 -51.67
C THR A 103 10.29 -5.17 -52.54
N LEU A 104 9.64 -5.44 -53.68
CA LEU A 104 10.21 -6.17 -54.82
C LEU A 104 11.07 -5.18 -55.62
N PRO A 105 12.21 -5.65 -56.14
CA PRO A 105 12.61 -5.42 -57.52
C PRO A 105 12.34 -6.66 -58.38
#